data_AF-A0A954QU02-F1
#
_entry.id   AF-A0A954QU02-F1
#
_cell.length_a   1.000
_cell.length_b   1.000
_cell.length_c   1.000
_cell.angle_alpha   90.00
_cell.angle_beta   90.00
_cell.angle_gamma   90.00
#
_symmetry.space_group_name_H-M   'P 1'
#
loop_
_entity.id
_entity.type
_entity.pdbx_description
1 polymer ?
#
loop_
_entity_poly.entity_id
_entity_poly.type
_entity_poly.pdbx_seq_one_letter_code
_entity_poly.pdbx_strand_id
1 'polypeptide(L)'
;MLPRRLWLLTVLASALALLPGRRLTAQQGNGINSAERLGNQNITPLADQLTKGLRATTPEQKQFVQVIVAYVDQGKIPRAMVNLVYRWALERNATVPFPYFEYAMRVLSKRRGVILP
;
A
#
# COMPACT_ATOMS: atom_id res chain seq x y z
N MET A 1 22.02 21.92 -20.64
CA MET A 1 21.50 23.30 -20.46
C MET A 1 21.35 23.93 -21.83
N LEU A 2 20.28 24.74 -22.00
CA LEU A 2 19.74 25.38 -23.24
C LEU A 2 18.88 24.48 -24.17
N PRO A 3 17.85 25.03 -24.85
CA PRO A 3 16.89 26.00 -24.33
C PRO A 3 15.42 25.76 -24.72
N ARG A 4 14.55 26.39 -23.92
CA ARG A 4 13.13 26.68 -24.12
C ARG A 4 12.91 27.38 -25.47
N ARG A 5 12.01 26.82 -26.28
CA ARG A 5 11.36 27.47 -27.45
C ARG A 5 9.85 27.37 -27.17
N LEU A 6 9.20 28.35 -26.52
CA LEU A 6 8.79 29.65 -27.05
C LEU A 6 8.36 29.56 -28.52
N TRP A 7 7.16 29.03 -28.75
CA TRP A 7 6.42 29.27 -29.99
C TRP A 7 5.37 30.35 -29.71
N LEU A 8 5.68 31.53 -30.24
CA LEU A 8 4.83 32.69 -30.31
C LEU A 8 3.82 32.53 -31.45
N LEU A 9 2.60 33.02 -31.18
CA LEU A 9 1.78 33.86 -32.05
C LEU A 9 0.96 33.23 -33.21
N THR A 10 -0.36 33.26 -32.97
CA THR A 10 -1.47 33.79 -33.81
C THR A 10 -1.72 33.17 -35.20
N VAL A 11 -2.98 32.93 -35.60
CA VAL A 11 -3.87 33.94 -36.19
C VAL A 11 -5.25 33.31 -36.50
N LEU A 12 -6.34 34.09 -36.31
CA LEU A 12 -7.68 34.12 -36.97
C LEU A 12 -8.42 32.79 -37.28
N ALA A 13 -9.75 32.72 -37.43
CA ALA A 13 -10.91 33.53 -37.11
C ALA A 13 -12.13 32.71 -37.60
N SER A 14 -13.28 32.95 -36.99
CA SER A 14 -14.62 32.92 -37.61
C SER A 14 -15.12 31.61 -38.25
N ALA A 15 -16.05 30.94 -37.56
CA ALA A 15 -17.28 30.46 -38.19
C ALA A 15 -18.38 30.26 -37.13
N LEU A 16 -19.27 31.25 -37.06
CA LEU A 16 -20.50 31.24 -36.30
C LEU A 16 -21.49 30.29 -36.98
N ALA A 17 -21.58 29.05 -36.51
CA ALA A 17 -22.58 28.08 -36.96
C ALA A 17 -23.67 27.92 -35.90
N LEU A 18 -24.85 28.47 -36.19
CA LEU A 18 -26.10 28.15 -35.51
C LEU A 18 -26.32 26.64 -35.48
N LEU A 19 -26.38 26.05 -34.30
CA LEU A 19 -26.88 24.70 -34.09
C LEU A 19 -28.10 24.76 -33.16
N PRO A 20 -29.25 24.18 -33.54
CA PRO A 20 -30.41 24.10 -32.67
C PRO A 20 -30.07 23.24 -31.46
N GLY A 21 -30.52 23.69 -30.28
CA GLY A 21 -30.20 23.11 -28.99
C GLY A 21 -30.36 21.59 -28.94
N ARG A 22 -29.25 20.87 -29.06
CA ARG A 22 -29.12 19.53 -28.51
C ARG A 22 -29.42 19.66 -27.02
N ARG A 23 -30.51 19.06 -26.56
CA ARG A 23 -30.73 18.81 -25.14
C ARG A 23 -29.47 18.10 -24.65
N LEU A 24 -28.70 18.80 -23.83
CA LEU A 24 -27.64 18.20 -23.05
C LEU A 24 -28.33 17.15 -22.20
N THR A 25 -28.23 15.89 -22.62
CA THR A 25 -28.29 14.78 -21.69
C THR A 25 -27.26 15.15 -20.65
N ALA A 26 -27.71 15.63 -19.49
CA ALA A 26 -26.87 15.77 -18.33
C ALA A 26 -26.36 14.35 -18.08
N GLN A 27 -25.15 14.09 -18.56
CA GLN A 27 -24.39 12.92 -18.22
C GLN A 27 -24.04 13.15 -16.76
N GLN A 28 -25.00 12.80 -15.88
CA GLN A 28 -24.83 12.74 -14.46
C GLN A 28 -23.68 11.76 -14.27
N GLY A 29 -22.50 12.32 -14.05
CA GLY A 29 -21.26 11.60 -13.87
C GLY A 29 -21.38 10.77 -12.59
N ASN A 30 -22.01 9.61 -12.70
CA ASN A 30 -21.84 8.50 -11.77
C ASN A 30 -20.46 7.83 -11.97
N GLY A 31 -19.46 8.61 -12.41
CA GLY A 31 -18.07 8.18 -12.52
C GLY A 31 -17.37 8.25 -11.17
N ILE A 32 -18.10 8.00 -10.09
CA ILE A 32 -17.53 7.98 -8.75
C ILE A 32 -16.88 6.60 -8.58
N ASN A 33 -15.56 6.63 -8.66
CA ASN A 33 -14.60 5.66 -8.12
C ASN A 33 -14.59 4.20 -8.60
N SER A 34 -14.29 3.96 -9.87
CA SER A 34 -13.63 2.70 -10.25
C SER A 34 -12.21 2.60 -9.66
N ALA A 35 -11.49 3.73 -9.61
CA ALA A 35 -10.13 3.80 -9.07
C ALA A 35 -10.06 3.71 -7.53
N GLU A 36 -11.00 4.34 -6.79
CA GLU A 36 -11.02 4.20 -5.32
C GLU A 36 -11.59 2.85 -4.88
N ARG A 37 -12.50 2.22 -5.66
CA ARG A 37 -12.91 0.83 -5.41
C ARG A 37 -11.75 -0.16 -5.56
N LEU A 38 -10.88 0.03 -6.55
CA LEU A 38 -9.67 -0.79 -6.69
C LEU A 38 -8.66 -0.55 -5.55
N GLY A 39 -8.54 0.69 -5.06
CA GLY A 39 -7.68 1.04 -3.92
C GLY A 39 -8.17 0.48 -2.58
N ASN A 40 -9.50 0.34 -2.40
CA ASN A 40 -10.10 -0.13 -1.15
C ASN A 40 -10.33 -1.65 -1.08
N GLN A 41 -10.07 -2.39 -2.16
CA GLN A 41 -10.41 -3.82 -2.24
C GLN A 41 -9.24 -4.79 -2.07
N ASN A 42 -8.02 -4.31 -1.83
CA ASN A 42 -6.85 -5.19 -1.69
C ASN A 42 -6.04 -4.95 -0.40
N ILE A 43 -6.71 -4.50 0.66
CA ILE A 43 -6.11 -4.44 1.99
C ILE A 43 -6.09 -5.87 2.54
N THR A 44 -5.05 -6.62 2.20
CA THR A 44 -4.80 -7.91 2.85
C THR A 44 -4.56 -7.64 4.35
N PRO A 45 -5.31 -8.29 5.26
CA PRO A 45 -5.10 -8.10 6.69
C PRO A 45 -3.64 -8.45 7.06
N LEU A 46 -3.06 -7.74 8.04
CA LEU A 46 -1.66 -7.95 8.42
C LEU A 46 -1.34 -9.40 8.72
N ALA A 47 -2.25 -10.06 9.43
CA ALA A 47 -2.13 -11.46 9.79
C ALA A 47 -1.98 -12.35 8.56
N ASP A 48 -2.82 -12.15 7.54
CA ASP A 48 -2.76 -12.88 6.27
C ASP A 48 -1.48 -12.57 5.51
N GLN A 49 -1.09 -11.29 5.43
CA GLN A 49 0.13 -10.85 4.77
C GLN A 49 1.36 -11.52 5.39
N LEU A 50 1.49 -11.49 6.71
CA LEU A 50 2.62 -12.09 7.42
C LEU A 50 2.58 -13.62 7.33
N THR A 51 1.42 -14.25 7.53
CA THR A 51 1.31 -15.71 7.51
C THR A 51 1.69 -16.28 6.15
N LYS A 52 1.15 -15.71 5.07
CA LYS A 52 1.42 -16.18 3.71
C LYS A 52 2.80 -15.76 3.24
N GLY A 53 3.17 -14.50 3.45
CA GLY A 53 4.44 -13.95 3.01
C GLY A 53 5.64 -14.57 3.70
N LEU A 54 5.56 -14.79 5.02
CA LEU A 54 6.64 -15.42 5.77
C LEU A 54 6.63 -16.95 5.68
N ARG A 55 5.63 -17.55 5.03
CA ARG A 55 5.41 -19.00 5.01
C ARG A 55 5.32 -19.58 6.43
N ALA A 56 4.55 -18.92 7.30
CA ALA A 56 4.33 -19.36 8.68
C ALA A 56 3.41 -20.60 8.68
N THR A 57 3.98 -21.80 8.68
CA THR A 57 3.22 -23.05 8.54
C THR A 57 2.88 -23.70 9.87
N THR A 58 3.77 -23.60 10.87
CA THR A 58 3.56 -24.26 12.16
C THR A 58 2.60 -23.47 13.06
N PRO A 59 1.92 -24.14 14.02
CA PRO A 59 1.05 -23.45 14.98
C PRO A 59 1.76 -22.35 15.77
N GLU A 60 3.00 -22.62 16.21
CA GLU A 60 3.83 -21.66 16.95
C GLU A 60 4.15 -20.41 16.12
N GLN A 61 4.49 -20.59 14.84
CA GLN A 61 4.77 -19.48 13.93
C GLN A 61 3.52 -18.61 13.70
N LYS A 62 2.36 -19.24 13.53
CA LYS A 62 1.07 -18.53 13.39
C LYS A 62 0.71 -17.78 14.66
N GLN A 63 0.92 -18.38 15.83
CA GLN A 63 0.72 -17.72 17.12
C GLN A 63 1.63 -16.51 17.28
N PHE A 64 2.91 -16.62 16.92
CA PHE A 64 3.83 -15.49 16.93
C PHE A 64 3.37 -14.33 16.04
N VAL A 65 2.86 -14.63 14.83
CA VAL A 65 2.26 -13.62 13.94
C VAL A 65 1.04 -12.96 14.58
N GLN A 66 0.13 -13.74 15.19
CA GLN A 66 -1.05 -13.19 15.88
C GLN A 66 -0.66 -12.27 17.03
N VAL A 67 0.37 -12.64 17.79
CA VAL A 67 0.92 -11.79 18.84
C VAL A 67 1.40 -10.47 18.23
N ILE A 68 2.23 -10.48 17.19
CA ILE A 68 2.70 -9.24 16.55
C ILE A 68 1.53 -8.37 16.09
N VAL A 69 0.52 -8.95 15.47
CA VAL A 69 -0.68 -8.21 15.03
C VAL A 69 -1.36 -7.53 16.21
N ALA A 70 -1.59 -8.25 17.31
CA ALA A 70 -2.18 -7.68 18.51
C ALA A 70 -1.32 -6.55 19.11
N TYR A 71 0.01 -6.68 19.11
CA TYR A 71 0.91 -5.61 19.57
C TYR A 71 0.90 -4.38 18.63
N VAL A 72 0.67 -4.58 17.33
CA VAL A 72 0.49 -3.49 16.37
C VAL A 72 -0.85 -2.79 16.57
N ASP A 73 -1.93 -3.54 16.75
CA ASP A 73 -3.28 -3.01 16.99
C ASP A 73 -3.35 -2.23 18.31
N GLN A 74 -2.59 -2.67 19.32
CA GLN A 74 -2.41 -1.96 20.60
C GLN A 74 -1.48 -0.73 20.49
N GLY A 75 -0.86 -0.48 19.34
CA GLY A 75 0.09 0.61 19.14
C GLY A 75 1.46 0.43 19.82
N LYS A 76 1.71 -0.72 20.45
CA LYS A 76 3.00 -1.03 21.11
C LYS A 76 4.12 -1.24 20.09
N ILE A 77 3.77 -1.77 18.92
CA ILE A 77 4.69 -1.96 17.80
C ILE A 77 4.17 -1.14 16.60
N PRO A 78 4.95 -0.19 16.08
CA PRO A 78 4.57 0.53 14.86
C PRO A 78 4.45 -0.42 13.66
N ARG A 79 3.33 -0.34 12.94
CA ARG A 79 3.10 -1.10 11.68
C ARG A 79 4.23 -0.91 10.67
N ALA A 80 4.78 0.30 10.59
CA ALA A 80 5.91 0.62 9.71
C ALA A 80 7.16 -0.22 10.02
N MET A 81 7.44 -0.49 11.30
CA MET A 81 8.56 -1.37 11.68
C MET A 81 8.32 -2.80 11.19
N VAL A 82 7.12 -3.33 11.40
CA VAL A 82 6.77 -4.68 10.97
C VAL A 82 6.91 -4.82 9.45
N ASN A 83 6.43 -3.83 8.69
CA ASN A 83 6.55 -3.83 7.23
C ASN A 83 8.02 -3.76 6.77
N LEU A 84 8.87 -2.97 7.44
CA LEU A 84 10.30 -2.88 7.16
C LEU A 84 10.99 -4.24 7.38
N VAL A 85 10.77 -4.85 8.55
CA VAL A 85 11.39 -6.13 8.92
C VAL A 85 10.87 -7.27 8.03
N TYR A 86 9.58 -7.25 7.69
CA TYR A 86 8.97 -8.18 6.75
C TYR A 86 9.69 -8.14 5.39
N ARG A 87 9.84 -6.96 4.81
CA ARG A 87 10.55 -6.80 3.54
C ARG A 87 12.00 -7.26 3.63
N TRP A 88 12.71 -6.85 4.67
CA TRP A 88 14.08 -7.26 4.91
C TRP A 88 14.23 -8.78 5.03
N ALA A 89 13.32 -9.46 5.72
CA ALA A 89 13.35 -10.91 5.87
C ALA A 89 13.15 -11.64 4.53
N LEU A 90 12.25 -11.14 3.68
CA LEU A 90 12.06 -11.67 2.32
C LEU A 90 13.31 -11.48 1.44
N GLU A 91 13.93 -10.30 1.50
CA GLU A 91 15.15 -9.98 0.78
C GLU A 91 16.35 -10.82 1.28
N ARG A 92 16.37 -11.14 2.58
CA ARG A 92 17.43 -11.95 3.20
C ARG A 92 17.36 -13.42 2.81
N ASN A 93 16.17 -14.02 2.85
CA ASN A 93 15.97 -15.40 2.42
C ASN A 93 14.50 -15.61 2.01
N ALA A 94 14.22 -15.53 0.71
CA ALA A 94 12.88 -15.73 0.17
C ALA A 94 12.34 -17.16 0.36
N THR A 95 13.20 -18.16 0.55
CA THR A 95 12.79 -19.56 0.74
C THR A 95 12.29 -19.81 2.16
N VAL A 96 13.02 -19.29 3.16
CA VAL A 96 12.74 -19.47 4.58
C VAL A 96 12.85 -18.11 5.32
N PRO A 97 11.89 -17.19 5.12
CA PRO A 97 11.98 -15.83 5.66
C PRO A 97 11.59 -15.72 7.14
N PHE A 98 10.71 -16.61 7.64
CA PHE A 98 10.16 -16.51 9.00
C PHE A 98 11.22 -16.38 10.12
N PRO A 99 12.27 -17.22 10.20
CA PRO A 99 13.23 -17.16 11.31
C PRO A 99 13.98 -15.82 11.36
N TYR A 100 14.27 -15.22 10.20
CA TYR A 100 14.90 -13.91 10.11
C TYR A 100 13.97 -12.81 10.62
N PHE A 101 12.71 -12.85 10.20
CA PHE A 101 11.69 -11.93 10.67
C PHE A 101 11.51 -12.01 12.19
N GLU A 102 11.36 -13.22 12.73
CA GLU A 102 11.19 -13.45 14.17
C GLU A 102 12.38 -12.90 14.98
N TYR A 103 13.61 -13.25 14.57
CA TYR A 103 14.82 -12.77 15.22
C TYR A 103 14.90 -11.24 15.23
N ALA A 104 14.72 -10.60 14.07
CA ALA A 104 14.79 -9.16 13.96
C ALA A 104 13.68 -8.46 14.77
N MET A 105 12.45 -9.01 14.76
CA MET A 105 11.34 -8.50 15.55
C MET A 105 11.62 -8.58 17.06
N ARG A 106 12.18 -9.69 17.55
CA ARG A 106 12.57 -9.83 18.97
C ARG A 106 13.62 -8.79 19.36
N VAL A 107 14.67 -8.62 18.54
CA VAL A 107 15.74 -7.65 18.81
C VAL A 107 15.22 -6.22 18.82
N LEU A 108 14.44 -5.83 17.81
CA LEU A 108 13.96 -4.45 17.67
C LEU A 108 12.88 -4.10 18.70
N SER A 109 11.99 -5.04 19.01
CA SER A 109 10.95 -4.84 20.03
C SER A 109 11.59 -4.70 21.42
N LYS A 110 12.61 -5.51 21.73
CA LYS A 110 13.34 -5.43 23.01
C LYS A 110 13.97 -4.06 23.22
N ARG A 111 14.53 -3.44 22.17
CA ARG A 111 15.07 -2.07 22.22
C ARG A 111 14.02 -1.00 22.54
N ARG A 112 12.73 -1.32 22.36
CA ARG A 112 11.59 -0.44 22.67
C ARG A 112 10.88 -0.84 23.97
N GLY A 113 11.46 -1.75 24.75
CA GLY A 113 10.85 -2.24 25.99
C GLY A 113 9.70 -3.22 25.80
N VAL A 114 9.51 -3.75 24.58
CA VAL A 114 8.48 -4.76 24.29
C VAL A 114 9.14 -6.13 24.17
N ILE A 115 8.75 -7.07 25.04
CA ILE A 115 9.24 -8.45 24.99
C ILE A 115 8.24 -9.32 24.24
N LEU A 116 8.70 -9.90 23.12
CA LEU A 116 7.93 -10.88 22.36
C LEU A 116 8.22 -12.30 22.90
N PRO A 117 7.23 -13.21 22.82
CA PRO A 117 7.43 -14.61 23.21
C PRO A 117 8.44 -15.33 22.30
#